data_AF-R6XM79-F1
#
_entry.id   AF-R6XM79-F1
#
_cell.length_a   1.000
_cell.length_b   1.000
_cell.length_c   1.000
_cell.angle_alpha   90.00
_cell.angle_beta   90.00
_cell.angle_gamma   90.00
#
_symmetry.space_group_name_H-M   'P 1'
#
loop_
_entity.id
_entity.type
_entity.pdbx_description
1 polymer ?
#
loop_
_entity_poly.entity_id
_entity_poly.type
_entity_poly.pdbx_seq_one_letter_code
_entity_poly.pdbx_strand_id
1 'polypeptide(L)'
;MDNLEKEIEELIEEFQNLEVYKQYIAIRNQEKNNLEFLKLKEDARIAKQEIRKYVSDSAKLKEQIDKAKNLEEEYSNHPLIINEKVYKEELLELIDPLFDMLK
;
A
#
# COMPACT_ATOMS: atom_id res chain seq x y z
N MET A 1 -18.70 -4.65 30.59
CA MET A 1 -17.85 -5.46 29.73
C MET A 1 -18.08 -6.90 30.10
N ASP A 2 -18.49 -7.69 29.11
CA ASP A 2 -18.45 -9.14 29.20
C ASP A 2 -16.98 -9.61 29.29
N ASN A 3 -16.71 -10.76 29.90
CA ASN A 3 -15.34 -11.27 30.04
C ASN A 3 -14.67 -11.48 28.66
N LEU A 4 -15.47 -11.87 27.67
CA LEU A 4 -15.03 -12.04 26.29
C LEU A 4 -14.63 -10.72 25.61
N GLU A 5 -15.37 -9.62 25.88
CA GLU A 5 -15.02 -8.30 25.32
C GLU A 5 -13.65 -7.84 25.82
N LYS A 6 -13.36 -8.07 27.11
CA LYS A 6 -12.08 -7.72 27.72
C LYS A 6 -10.92 -8.55 27.14
N GLU A 7 -11.12 -9.85 26.93
CA GLU A 7 -10.13 -10.74 26.32
C GLU A 7 -9.84 -10.35 24.86
N ILE A 8 -10.86 -9.92 24.11
CA ILE A 8 -10.68 -9.42 22.74
C ILE A 8 -9.93 -8.09 22.72
N GLU A 9 -10.24 -7.17 23.64
CA GLU A 9 -9.52 -5.90 23.77
C GLU A 9 -8.03 -6.13 24.09
N GLU A 10 -7.72 -7.03 25.04
CA GLU A 10 -6.34 -7.40 25.38
C GLU A 10 -5.60 -7.99 24.17
N LEU A 11 -6.24 -8.89 23.41
CA LEU A 11 -5.66 -9.46 22.19
C LEU A 11 -5.37 -8.39 21.12
N ILE A 12 -6.26 -7.42 20.96
CA ILE A 12 -6.05 -6.30 20.03
C ILE A 12 -4.87 -5.44 20.49
N GLU A 13 -4.77 -5.12 21.78
CA GLU A 13 -3.66 -4.33 22.33
C GLU A 13 -2.32 -5.05 22.15
N GLU A 14 -2.26 -6.35 22.43
CA GLU A 14 -1.07 -7.17 22.19
C GLU A 14 -0.68 -7.18 20.71
N PHE A 15 -1.66 -7.36 19.82
CA PHE A 15 -1.45 -7.32 18.37
C PHE A 15 -0.91 -5.96 17.90
N GLN A 16 -1.46 -4.86 18.41
CA GLN A 16 -1.01 -3.51 18.09
C GLN A 16 0.40 -3.21 18.65
N ASN A 17 0.83 -3.94 19.67
CA ASN A 17 2.17 -3.81 20.24
C ASN A 17 3.25 -4.55 19.47
N LEU A 18 2.87 -5.43 18.53
CA LEU A 18 3.80 -6.11 17.64
C LEU A 18 4.62 -5.11 16.84
N GLU A 19 5.92 -5.40 16.69
CA GLU A 19 6.84 -4.52 15.96
C GLU A 19 6.41 -4.37 14.50
N VAL A 20 6.00 -5.46 13.85
CA VAL A 20 5.49 -5.43 12.47
C VAL A 20 4.24 -4.56 12.32
N TYR A 21 3.35 -4.55 13.31
CA TYR A 21 2.18 -3.67 13.29
C TYR A 21 2.59 -2.19 13.36
N LYS A 22 3.51 -1.86 14.27
CA LYS A 22 4.07 -0.51 14.40
C LYS A 22 4.74 -0.06 13.10
N GLN A 23 5.52 -0.94 12.47
CA GLN A 23 6.18 -0.68 11.18
C GLN A 23 5.19 -0.46 10.04
N TYR A 24 4.16 -1.30 9.96
CA TYR A 24 3.07 -1.13 9.01
C TYR A 24 2.38 0.23 9.17
N ILE A 25 1.99 0.61 10.40
CA ILE A 25 1.38 1.92 10.66
C ILE A 25 2.33 3.08 10.33
N ALA A 26 3.63 2.94 10.64
CA ALA A 26 4.63 3.95 10.31
C ALA A 26 4.76 4.17 8.80
N ILE A 27 4.83 3.10 8.00
CA ILE A 27 4.85 3.20 6.54
C ILE A 27 3.56 3.81 6.00
N ARG A 28 2.40 3.38 6.50
CA ARG A 28 1.10 3.94 6.10
C ARG A 28 1.00 5.44 6.40
N ASN A 29 1.64 5.92 7.46
CA ASN A 29 1.74 7.33 7.76
C ASN A 29 2.72 8.05 6.83
N GLN A 30 3.83 7.43 6.46
CA GLN A 30 4.76 7.99 5.46
C GLN A 30 4.10 8.09 4.08
N GLU A 31 3.34 7.09 3.63
CA GLU A 31 2.57 7.14 2.38
C GLU A 31 1.60 8.33 2.31
N LYS A 32 1.05 8.75 3.45
CA LYS A 32 0.09 9.86 3.53
C LYS A 32 0.74 11.23 3.61
N ASN A 33 1.97 11.31 4.11
CA ASN A 33 2.61 12.58 4.46
C ASN A 33 3.85 12.89 3.62
N ASN A 34 4.41 11.91 2.92
CA ASN A 34 5.55 12.12 2.04
C ASN A 34 5.09 12.76 0.72
N LEU A 35 5.36 14.06 0.58
CA LEU A 35 4.95 14.85 -0.59
C LEU A 35 5.54 14.35 -1.91
N GLU A 36 6.78 13.85 -1.89
CA GLU A 36 7.44 13.31 -3.09
C GLU A 36 6.75 12.04 -3.57
N PHE A 37 6.47 11.13 -2.65
CA PHE A 37 5.71 9.91 -2.93
C PHE A 37 4.28 10.21 -3.42
N LEU A 38 3.58 11.15 -2.77
CA LEU A 38 2.24 11.55 -3.18
C LEU A 38 2.24 12.15 -4.59
N LYS A 39 3.26 12.93 -4.93
CA LYS A 39 3.42 13.48 -6.28
C LYS A 39 3.66 12.38 -7.30
N LEU A 40 4.57 11.43 -7.03
CA LEU A 40 4.82 10.29 -7.91
C LEU A 40 3.54 9.47 -8.16
N LYS A 41 2.77 9.19 -7.10
CA LYS A 41 1.49 8.49 -7.19
C LYS A 41 0.50 9.22 -8.10
N GLU A 42 0.41 10.54 -7.95
CA GLU A 42 -0.49 11.36 -8.76
C GLU A 42 -0.02 11.48 -10.22
N ASP A 43 1.29 11.66 -10.44
CA ASP A 43 1.88 11.73 -11.77
C ASP A 43 1.68 10.42 -12.54
N ALA A 44 1.87 9.27 -11.90
CA ALA A 44 1.59 7.95 -12.49
C ALA A 44 0.10 7.79 -12.84
N ARG A 45 -0.81 8.24 -11.95
CA ARG A 45 -2.25 8.23 -12.17
C ARG A 45 -2.65 9.10 -13.36
N ILE A 46 -2.15 10.33 -13.44
CA ILE A 46 -2.42 11.26 -14.52
C ILE A 46 -1.90 10.70 -15.84
N ALA A 47 -0.65 10.25 -15.89
CA ALA A 47 -0.05 9.71 -17.12
C ALA A 47 -0.89 8.58 -17.72
N LYS A 48 -1.40 7.66 -16.90
CA LYS A 48 -2.33 6.60 -17.35
C LYS A 48 -3.64 7.14 -17.92
N GLN A 49 -4.21 8.19 -17.33
CA GLN A 49 -5.45 8.81 -17.82
C GLN A 49 -5.24 9.55 -19.14
N GLU A 50 -4.07 10.14 -19.34
CA GLU A 50 -3.75 10.93 -20.54
C GLU A 50 -3.54 10.07 -21.80
N ILE A 51 -3.22 8.78 -21.67
CA ILE A 51 -3.08 7.85 -22.80
C ILE A 51 -4.28 7.94 -23.76
N ARG A 52 -5.50 8.04 -23.22
CA ARG A 52 -6.74 8.11 -24.02
C ARG A 52 -6.83 9.36 -24.89
N LYS A 53 -6.12 10.44 -24.56
CA LYS A 53 -6.12 11.70 -25.33
C LYS A 53 -5.36 11.58 -26.65
N TYR A 54 -4.43 10.62 -26.77
CA TYR A 54 -3.51 10.52 -27.89
C TYR A 54 -3.77 9.34 -28.82
N VAL A 55 -4.91 8.66 -28.67
CA VAL A 55 -5.25 7.44 -29.45
C VAL A 55 -5.27 7.65 -30.98
N SER A 56 -5.43 8.90 -31.44
CA SER A 56 -5.42 9.27 -32.85
C SER A 56 -4.03 9.63 -33.41
N ASP A 57 -3.01 9.75 -32.56
CA ASP A 57 -1.63 10.08 -32.95
C ASP A 57 -0.71 8.97 -32.43
N SER A 58 -0.37 8.02 -33.31
CA SER A 58 0.39 6.82 -32.93
C SER A 58 1.76 7.13 -32.32
N ALA A 59 2.41 8.22 -32.72
CA ALA A 59 3.72 8.59 -32.18
C ALA A 59 3.58 9.10 -30.74
N LYS A 60 2.65 10.05 -30.52
CA LYS A 60 2.37 10.56 -29.18
C LYS A 60 1.77 9.50 -28.25
N LEU A 61 0.94 8.60 -28.79
CA LEU A 61 0.36 7.50 -28.02
C LEU A 61 1.47 6.62 -27.43
N LYS A 62 2.46 6.25 -28.25
CA LYS A 62 3.58 5.44 -27.80
C LYS A 62 4.38 6.15 -26.70
N GLU A 63 4.74 7.42 -26.92
CA GLU A 63 5.46 8.22 -25.94
C GLU A 63 4.74 8.28 -24.59
N GLN A 64 3.42 8.48 -24.59
CA GLN A 64 2.63 8.56 -23.36
C GLN A 64 2.46 7.21 -22.68
N ILE A 65 2.37 6.11 -23.44
CA ILE A 65 2.40 4.75 -22.87
C ILE A 65 3.73 4.48 -22.19
N ASP A 66 4.85 4.82 -22.83
CA ASP A 66 6.19 4.59 -22.28
C ASP A 66 6.40 5.45 -21.02
N LYS A 67 5.97 6.71 -21.03
CA LYS A 67 5.98 7.57 -19.84
C LYS A 67 5.16 6.98 -18.69
N ALA A 68 3.93 6.54 -18.95
CA ALA A 68 3.06 5.95 -17.93
C ALA A 68 3.62 4.65 -17.36
N LYS A 69 4.28 3.82 -18.18
CA LYS A 69 4.97 2.61 -17.71
C LYS A 69 6.13 2.93 -16.79
N ASN A 70 6.98 3.89 -17.17
CA ASN A 70 8.13 4.27 -16.36
C ASN A 70 7.70 4.81 -14.98
N LEU A 71 6.69 5.68 -14.94
CA LEU A 71 6.15 6.20 -13.69
C LEU A 71 5.48 5.11 -12.83
N GLU A 72 4.80 4.15 -13.46
CA GLU A 72 4.21 3.03 -12.75
C GLU A 72 5.28 2.11 -12.15
N GLU A 73 6.36 1.86 -12.89
CA GLU A 73 7.49 1.06 -12.42
C GLU A 73 8.20 1.75 -11.26
N GLU A 74 8.45 3.05 -11.36
CA GLU A 74 9.02 3.85 -10.28
C GLU A 74 8.13 3.84 -9.03
N TYR A 75 6.81 4.05 -9.19
CA TYR A 75 5.85 3.97 -8.10
C TYR A 75 5.82 2.58 -7.46
N SER A 76 5.77 1.52 -8.27
CA SER A 76 5.65 0.13 -7.79
C SER A 76 6.90 -0.35 -7.06
N ASN A 77 8.06 0.17 -7.44
CA ASN A 77 9.36 -0.15 -6.83
C ASN A 77 9.75 0.86 -5.73
N HIS A 78 8.90 1.83 -5.42
CA HIS A 78 9.17 2.79 -4.36
C HIS A 78 9.30 2.06 -3.01
N PRO A 79 10.30 2.38 -2.15
CA PRO A 79 10.50 1.68 -0.88
C PRO A 79 9.27 1.63 0.03
N LEU A 80 8.44 2.67 0.02
CA LEU A 80 7.18 2.69 0.78
C LEU A 80 6.19 1.62 0.31
N ILE A 81 6.07 1.39 -1.00
CA ILE A 81 5.17 0.36 -1.55
C ILE A 81 5.70 -1.03 -1.27
N ILE A 82 7.01 -1.24 -1.45
CA ILE A 82 7.64 -2.53 -1.18
C ILE A 82 7.48 -2.89 0.30
N ASN A 83 7.83 -1.97 1.20
CA ASN A 83 7.75 -2.20 2.64
C ASN A 83 6.31 -2.35 3.12
N GLU A 84 5.34 -1.61 2.58
CA GLU A 84 3.92 -1.77 2.93
C GLU A 84 3.43 -3.18 2.60
N LYS A 85 3.80 -3.72 1.44
CA LYS A 85 3.45 -5.09 1.04
C LYS A 85 4.07 -6.12 1.98
N VAL A 86 5.37 -6.00 2.27
CA VAL A 86 6.08 -6.93 3.16
C VAL A 86 5.43 -6.94 4.54
N TYR A 87 5.27 -5.79 5.19
CA TYR A 87 4.68 -5.74 6.54
C TYR A 87 3.22 -6.19 6.55
N LYS A 88 2.48 -5.95 5.47
CA LYS A 88 1.10 -6.44 5.35
C LYS A 88 1.06 -7.96 5.21
N GLU A 89 1.94 -8.56 4.42
CA GLU A 89 2.05 -10.01 4.29
C GLU A 89 2.44 -10.65 5.62
N GLU A 90 3.45 -10.11 6.31
CA GLU A 90 3.83 -10.58 7.65
C GLU A 90 2.68 -10.46 8.67
N LEU A 91 1.90 -9.37 8.64
CA LEU A 91 0.72 -9.23 9.49
C LEU A 91 -0.36 -10.27 9.16
N LEU A 92 -0.57 -10.59 7.88
CA LEU A 92 -1.54 -11.61 7.46
C LEU A 92 -1.11 -12.99 7.95
N GLU A 93 0.18 -13.34 7.85
CA GLU A 93 0.72 -14.60 8.37
C GLU A 93 0.51 -14.76 9.88
N LEU A 94 0.48 -13.65 10.64
CA LEU A 94 0.19 -13.66 12.08
C LEU A 94 -1.30 -13.73 12.40
N ILE A 95 -2.14 -13.12 11.56
CA ILE A 95 -3.59 -13.06 11.74
C ILE A 95 -4.28 -14.36 11.32
N ASP A 96 -3.81 -15.02 10.26
CA ASP A 96 -4.45 -16.22 9.70
C ASP A 96 -4.59 -17.36 10.73
N PRO A 97 -3.57 -17.72 11.54
CA PRO A 97 -3.72 -18.71 12.60
C PRO A 97 -4.71 -18.33 13.68
N LEU A 98 -4.81 -17.03 14.03
CA LEU A 98 -5.79 -16.54 15.00
C LEU A 98 -7.21 -16.74 14.50
N PHE A 99 -7.47 -16.47 13.21
CA PHE A 99 -8.78 -16.73 12.61
C PHE A 99 -9.11 -18.21 12.55
N ASP A 100 -8.13 -19.08 12.30
CA ASP A 100 -8.36 -20.52 12.28
C ASP A 100 -8.65 -21.10 13.67
N MET A 101 -8.10 -20.51 14.73
CA MET A 101 -8.41 -20.89 16.12
C MET A 101 -9.80 -20.43 16.60
N LEU A 102 -10.38 -19.40 15.96
CA LEU A 102 -11.69 -18.84 16.31
C LEU A 102 -12.86 -19.48 15.54
N LYS A 103 -12.60 -20.46 14.66
CA LYS A 103 -13.61 -21.25 13.95
C LYS A 103 -13.97 -22.53 14.70
#